data_AF-A0A7V4F2F5-F1
#
_entry.id   AF-A0A7V4F2F5-F1
#
_cell.length_a   1.000
_cell.length_b   1.000
_cell.length_c   1.000
_cell.angle_alpha   90.00
_cell.angle_beta   90.00
_cell.angle_gamma   90.00
#
_symmetry.space_group_name_H-M   'P 1'
#
loop_
_entity.id
_entity.type
_entity.pdbx_description
1 polymer ?
#
loop_
_entity_poly.entity_id
_entity_poly.type
_entity_poly.pdbx_seq_one_letter_code
_entity_poly.pdbx_strand_id
1 'polypeptide(L)' 'MKAFLLFENEDFESVKKFPPQGQTLIHDLALNVLFSAMAAGDDFIFKVVNEVLLSGIY' A
#
# COMPACT_ATOMS: atom_id res chain seq x y z
N MET A 1 -1.44 1.15 14.58
CA MET A 1 -1.03 0.21 13.52
C MET A 1 -1.70 -1.14 13.75
N LYS A 2 -2.72 -1.49 12.95
CA LYS A 2 -3.14 -2.89 12.79
C LYS A 2 -2.50 -3.40 11.50
N ALA A 3 -1.32 -3.99 11.60
CA ALA A 3 -0.61 -4.56 10.46
C ALA A 3 -1.04 -6.02 10.23
N PHE A 4 -2.30 -6.22 9.85
CA PHE A 4 -2.84 -7.47 9.31
C PHE A 4 -3.95 -7.09 8.33
N LEU A 5 -3.56 -6.66 7.13
CA LEU A 5 -4.49 -6.19 6.08
C LEU A 5 -4.66 -7.22 4.96
N LEU A 6 -3.87 -8.30 5.00
CA LEU A 6 -3.93 -9.42 4.08
C LEU A 6 -4.08 -10.70 4.91
N PHE A 7 -5.15 -11.45 4.67
CA PHE A 7 -5.41 -12.73 5.31
C PHE A 7 -5.45 -13.83 4.24
N GLU A 8 -4.88 -14.99 4.52
CA GLU A 8 -4.73 -16.09 3.56
C GLU A 8 -6.06 -16.54 2.93
N ASN A 9 -7.17 -16.43 3.69
CA ASN A 9 -8.49 -16.90 3.29
C ASN A 9 -9.50 -15.75 3.09
N GLU A 10 -9.04 -14.51 2.95
CA GLU A 10 -9.90 -13.36 2.67
C GLU A 10 -9.38 -12.59 1.47
N ASP A 11 -10.28 -12.27 0.54
CA ASP A 11 -9.93 -11.42 -0.58
C ASP A 11 -9.55 -10.01 -0.09
N PHE A 12 -8.47 -9.47 -0.62
CA PHE A 12 -8.10 -8.09 -0.35
C PHE A 12 -9.07 -7.14 -1.06
N GLU A 13 -10.03 -6.61 -0.32
CA GLU A 13 -10.86 -5.53 -0.79
C GLU A 13 -10.16 -4.18 -0.57
N SER A 14 -9.87 -3.48 -1.66
CA SER A 14 -9.35 -2.11 -1.62
C SER A 14 -10.48 -1.13 -1.26
N VAL A 15 -10.79 -1.03 0.04
CA VAL A 15 -12.01 -0.31 0.50
C VAL A 15 -11.80 1.21 0.67
N LYS A 16 -10.56 1.72 0.73
CA LYS A 16 -10.34 3.12 1.15
C LYS A 16 -9.71 3.99 0.08
N LYS A 17 -10.40 5.10 -0.23
CA LYS A 17 -9.80 6.26 -0.91
C LYS A 17 -8.53 6.65 -0.16
N PHE A 18 -7.50 7.06 -0.88
CA PHE A 18 -6.25 7.52 -0.29
C PHE A 18 -6.50 8.65 0.72
N PRO A 19 -5.76 8.69 1.84
CA PRO A 19 -5.78 9.88 2.69
C PRO A 19 -5.36 11.09 1.85
N PRO A 20 -5.92 12.29 2.09
CA PRO A 20 -5.55 13.50 1.35
C PRO A 20 -4.04 13.75 1.35
N GLN A 21 -3.35 13.33 2.41
CA GLN A 21 -1.91 13.45 2.61
C GLN A 21 -1.10 12.27 2.05
N GLY A 22 -1.74 11.28 1.41
CA GLY A 22 -1.10 10.06 0.93
C GLY A 22 0.06 10.34 -0.03
N GLN A 23 -0.10 11.31 -0.93
CA GLN A 23 0.96 11.68 -1.86
C GLN A 23 2.16 12.34 -1.16
N THR A 24 1.90 13.21 -0.18
CA THR A 24 2.94 13.82 0.66
C THR A 24 3.71 12.75 1.43
N LEU A 25 2.99 11.78 1.99
CA LEU A 25 3.59 10.68 2.74
C LEU A 25 4.46 9.77 1.87
N ILE A 26 3.99 9.42 0.66
CA ILE A 26 4.76 8.65 -0.31
C ILE A 26 6.08 9.36 -0.63
N HIS A 27 6.02 10.67 -0.81
CA HIS A 27 7.19 11.49 -1.12
C HIS A 27 8.15 11.59 0.08
N ASP A 28 7.66 12.04 1.23
CA ASP A 28 8.48 12.35 2.41
C ASP A 28 9.16 11.12 3.00
N LEU A 29 8.52 9.95 2.90
CA LEU A 29 9.07 8.67 3.35
C LEU A 29 9.73 7.87 2.23
N ALA A 30 9.80 8.41 1.01
CA ALA A 30 10.33 7.75 -0.18
C ALA A 30 9.74 6.33 -0.40
N LEU A 31 8.43 6.16 -0.15
CA LEU A 31 7.77 4.85 -0.15
C LEU A 31 7.81 4.15 -1.52
N ASN A 32 8.00 4.91 -2.61
CA ASN A 32 8.17 4.32 -3.94
C ASN A 32 9.34 3.32 -4.00
N VAL A 33 10.42 3.54 -3.24
CA VAL A 33 11.55 2.60 -3.18
C VAL A 33 11.10 1.28 -2.54
N LEU A 34 10.34 1.36 -1.45
CA LEU A 34 9.78 0.20 -0.78
C LEU A 34 8.77 -0.54 -1.67
N PHE A 35 7.87 0.19 -2.32
CA PHE A 35 6.89 -0.38 -3.24
C PHE A 35 7.57 -1.13 -4.39
N SER A 36 8.58 -0.54 -5.01
CA SER A 36 9.36 -1.17 -6.08
C SER A 36 10.09 -2.43 -5.60
N ALA A 37 10.66 -2.41 -4.40
CA ALA A 37 11.34 -3.57 -3.82
C ALA A 37 10.36 -4.73 -3.56
N MET A 38 9.17 -4.44 -3.03
CA MET A 38 8.13 -5.43 -2.78
C MET A 38 7.49 -5.98 -4.07
N ALA A 39 7.37 -5.13 -5.09
CA ALA A 39 6.79 -5.50 -6.38
C ALA A 39 7.73 -6.35 -7.25
N ALA A 40 9.04 -6.30 -7.00
CA ALA A 40 10.04 -7.02 -7.80
C ALA A 40 9.91 -6.81 -9.33
N GLY A 41 9.46 -5.63 -9.75
CA GLY A 41 9.23 -5.26 -11.15
C GLY A 41 7.84 -5.59 -11.71
N ASP A 42 6.92 -6.11 -10.90
CA ASP A 42 5.54 -6.37 -11.31
C ASP A 42 4.62 -5.16 -11.04
N ASP A 43 4.05 -4.60 -12.12
CA ASP A 43 3.19 -3.41 -12.05
C ASP A 43 1.87 -3.64 -11.31
N PHE A 44 1.33 -4.86 -11.35
CA PHE A 44 0.11 -5.19 -10.63
C PHE A 44 0.41 -5.27 -9.13
N ILE A 45 1.47 -5.98 -8.75
CA ILE A 45 1.90 -6.07 -7.35
C ILE A 45 2.27 -4.69 -6.80
N PHE A 46 2.91 -3.82 -7.60
CA PHE A 46 3.20 -2.45 -7.19
C PHE A 46 1.94 -1.68 -6.77
N LYS A 47 0.86 -1.78 -7.55
CA LYS A 47 -0.43 -1.15 -7.22
C LYS A 47 -1.02 -1.71 -5.93
N VAL A 48 -1.01 -3.04 -5.79
CA VAL A 48 -1.52 -3.72 -4.58
C VAL A 48 -0.74 -3.29 -3.35
N VAL A 49 0.60 -3.28 -3.40
CA VAL A 49 1.45 -2.88 -2.28
C VAL A 49 1.17 -1.43 -1.84
N ASN A 50 1.00 -0.53 -2.81
CA ASN A 50 0.67 0.87 -2.55
C ASN A 50 -0.67 1.00 -1.79
N GLU A 51 -1.71 0.31 -2.27
CA GLU A 51 -3.04 0.32 -1.65
C GLU A 51 -3.02 -0.30 -0.25
N VAL A 52 -2.37 -1.46 -0.08
CA VAL A 52 -2.25 -2.15 1.20
C VAL A 52 -1.55 -1.26 2.24
N LEU A 53 -0.38 -0.71 1.92
CA LEU A 53 0.40 0.05 2.90
C LEU A 53 -0.28 1.36 3.32
N LEU A 54 -1.03 2.01 2.44
CA LEU A 54 -1.72 3.26 2.75
C LEU A 54 -3.09 3.06 3.38
N SER A 55 -3.72 1.89 3.20
CA SER A 55 -5.01 1.58 3.82
C SER A 55 -4.95 1.48 5.36
N GLY A 56 -3.76 1.22 5.92
CA GLY A 56 -3.50 1.17 7.37
C GLY A 56 -3.30 2.52 8.06
N ILE A 57 -3.38 3.63 7.32
CA ILE A 57 -3.08 5.01 7.78
C ILE A 57 -4.36 5.76 8.20
N TYR A 58 -5.46 5.02 8.36
CA TYR A 58 -6.76 5.52 8.84
C TYR A 58 -7.07 5.06 10.26
#